data_AF-A0AA42FQA0-F1
#
_entry.id   AF-A0AA42FQA0-F1
#
_cell.length_a   1.000
_cell.length_b   1.000
_cell.length_c   1.000
_cell.angle_alpha   90.00
_cell.angle_beta   90.00
_cell.angle_gamma   90.00
#
_symmetry.space_group_name_H-M   'P 1'
#
loop_
_entity.id
_entity.type
_entity.pdbx_description
1 polymer ?
#
loop_
_entity_poly.entity_id
_entity_poly.type
_entity_poly.pdbx_seq_one_letter_code
_entity_poly.pdbx_strand_id
1 'polypeptide(L)'
;MKFSTSKALIIATAIAIPAFSYADATPDTKVTEGPLKECYEQIADAPRTAVQACLQSKLDKADELMKQALTDNETHLKQLNSSATTQAITSLKKSQDDFLAFRVSECQRQADALLGGTGMGDVMLACKVQLTYSRIEALNP
;
A
#
# COMPACT_ATOMS: atom_id res chain seq x y z
N MET A 1 29.69 61.07 26.30
CA MET A 1 30.06 59.94 27.18
C MET A 1 30.65 58.82 26.32
N LYS A 2 31.89 58.40 26.62
CA LYS A 2 32.59 57.27 25.98
C LYS A 2 32.12 55.96 26.62
N PHE A 3 31.80 54.93 25.83
CA PHE A 3 32.09 53.50 26.09
C PHE A 3 32.02 52.79 24.73
N SER A 4 33.14 52.43 24.12
CA SER A 4 34.01 51.27 24.40
C SER A 4 33.63 50.07 23.53
N THR A 5 34.54 49.76 22.62
CA THR A 5 34.57 48.65 21.67
C THR A 5 34.62 47.29 22.36
N SER A 6 33.78 46.34 21.91
CA SER A 6 34.05 44.91 22.06
C SER A 6 34.03 44.25 20.69
N LYS A 7 35.21 43.77 20.30
CA LYS A 7 35.50 43.03 19.08
C LYS A 7 34.82 41.66 19.19
N ALA A 8 33.80 41.40 18.39
CA ALA A 8 33.37 40.04 18.08
C ALA A 8 34.06 39.61 16.79
N LEU A 9 35.16 38.87 16.92
CA LEU A 9 35.85 38.23 15.81
C LEU A 9 35.00 37.02 15.38
N ILE A 10 34.14 37.20 14.39
CA ILE A 10 33.42 36.08 13.76
C ILE A 10 34.43 35.38 12.84
N ILE A 11 34.96 34.25 13.32
CA ILE A 11 35.75 33.34 12.50
C ILE A 11 34.77 32.65 11.55
N ALA A 12 34.66 33.19 10.34
CA ALA A 12 33.95 32.54 9.24
C ALA A 12 34.80 31.36 8.73
N THR A 13 34.73 30.21 9.42
CA THR A 13 35.12 28.95 8.81
C THR A 13 34.08 28.60 7.74
N ALA A 14 34.45 28.83 6.48
CA ALA A 14 33.73 28.33 5.33
C ALA A 14 33.76 26.79 5.37
N ILE A 15 32.74 26.18 5.97
CA ILE A 15 32.48 24.75 5.80
C ILE A 15 31.91 24.63 4.39
N ALA A 16 32.77 24.24 3.44
CA ALA A 16 32.33 23.77 2.14
C ALA A 16 31.51 22.50 2.36
N ILE A 17 30.19 22.64 2.48
CA ILE A 17 29.27 21.50 2.48
C ILE A 17 29.29 20.98 1.04
N PRO A 18 29.81 19.77 0.77
CA PRO A 18 29.65 19.17 -0.55
C PRO A 18 28.14 19.05 -0.79
N ALA A 19 27.67 19.69 -1.86
CA ALA A 19 26.30 19.55 -2.32
C ALA A 19 26.10 18.10 -2.78
N PHE A 20 25.71 17.23 -1.83
CA PHE A 20 25.11 15.96 -2.18
C PHE A 20 23.75 16.30 -2.79
N SER A 21 23.71 16.38 -4.12
CA SER A 21 22.47 16.33 -4.86
C SER A 21 21.83 14.99 -4.56
N TYR A 22 20.93 14.96 -3.58
CA TYR A 22 19.96 13.89 -3.47
C TYR A 22 19.15 13.94 -4.76
N ALA A 23 19.44 13.01 -5.67
CA ALA A 23 18.50 12.72 -6.74
C ALA A 23 17.21 12.31 -6.02
N ASP A 24 16.17 13.15 -6.11
CA ASP A 24 14.81 12.75 -5.79
C ASP A 24 14.47 11.62 -6.78
N ALA A 25 14.82 10.40 -6.40
CA ALA A 25 14.20 9.22 -6.96
C ALA A 25 12.77 9.21 -6.44
N THR A 26 11.90 10.05 -7.02
CA THR A 26 10.48 9.78 -6.95
C THR A 26 10.31 8.39 -7.52
N PRO A 27 9.90 7.38 -6.72
CA PRO A 27 9.61 6.08 -7.29
C PRO A 27 8.58 6.33 -8.38
N ASP A 28 8.87 5.85 -9.59
CA ASP A 28 7.91 5.84 -10.69
C ASP A 28 6.85 4.78 -10.31
N THR A 29 6.04 5.11 -9.30
CA THR A 29 4.80 4.41 -9.03
C THR A 29 3.96 4.68 -10.25
N LYS A 30 3.90 3.71 -11.18
CA LYS A 30 2.75 3.59 -12.06
C LYS A 30 1.53 3.69 -11.16
N VAL A 31 0.91 4.86 -11.13
CA VAL A 31 -0.38 5.06 -10.50
C VAL A 31 -1.34 4.33 -11.42
N THR A 32 -1.46 3.01 -11.23
CA THR A 32 -2.66 2.30 -11.65
C THR A 32 -3.79 3.06 -10.99
N GLU A 33 -4.64 3.65 -11.81
CA GLU A 33 -5.77 4.41 -11.33
C GLU A 33 -6.53 3.55 -10.31
N GLY A 34 -6.78 4.10 -9.12
CA GLY A 34 -7.32 3.29 -8.02
C GLY A 34 -8.65 2.62 -8.42
N PRO A 35 -8.99 1.42 -7.90
CA PRO A 35 -10.19 0.67 -8.29
C PRO A 35 -11.49 1.48 -8.21
N LEU A 36 -11.55 2.44 -7.29
CA LEU A 36 -12.67 3.38 -7.19
C LEU A 36 -12.79 4.28 -8.42
N LYS A 37 -11.69 4.87 -8.88
CA LYS A 37 -11.64 5.72 -10.07
C LYS A 37 -12.02 4.90 -11.31
N GLU A 38 -11.40 3.73 -11.48
CA GLU A 38 -11.71 2.83 -12.58
C GLU A 38 -13.20 2.47 -12.62
N CYS A 39 -13.81 2.17 -11.47
CA CYS A 39 -15.23 1.90 -11.42
C CYS A 39 -16.02 3.14 -11.81
N TYR A 40 -15.78 4.32 -11.22
CA TYR A 40 -16.51 5.54 -11.59
C TYR A 40 -16.47 5.86 -13.09
N GLU A 41 -15.34 5.64 -13.77
CA GLU A 41 -15.22 5.88 -15.21
C GLU A 41 -16.00 4.87 -16.06
N GLN A 42 -16.14 3.62 -15.60
CA GLN A 42 -16.86 2.57 -16.34
C GLN A 42 -18.38 2.72 -16.33
N ILE A 43 -18.95 3.37 -15.32
CA ILE A 43 -20.40 3.40 -15.09
C ILE A 43 -21.13 4.65 -15.61
N ALA A 44 -20.44 5.69 -16.09
CA ALA A 44 -21.03 6.89 -16.70
C ALA A 44 -22.29 7.40 -15.93
N ASP A 45 -23.47 7.38 -16.57
CA ASP A 45 -24.76 7.85 -16.00
C ASP A 45 -25.50 6.81 -15.13
N ALA A 46 -24.88 5.66 -14.83
CA ALA A 46 -25.54 4.61 -14.06
C ALA A 46 -25.73 5.00 -12.58
N PRO A 47 -26.70 4.37 -11.89
CA PRO A 47 -26.91 4.62 -10.46
C PRO A 47 -25.67 4.33 -9.63
N ARG A 48 -25.49 5.04 -8.51
CA ARG A 48 -24.37 4.85 -7.57
C ARG A 48 -24.19 3.38 -7.12
N THR A 49 -25.26 2.61 -7.06
CA THR A 49 -25.21 1.17 -6.73
C THR A 49 -24.38 0.35 -7.73
N ALA A 50 -24.23 0.82 -8.97
CA ALA A 50 -23.36 0.22 -9.98
C ALA A 50 -21.87 0.34 -9.61
N VAL A 51 -21.47 1.38 -8.87
CA VAL A 51 -20.09 1.54 -8.34
C VAL A 51 -19.77 0.37 -7.41
N GLN A 52 -20.69 0.08 -6.46
CA GLN A 52 -20.50 -0.96 -5.47
C GLN A 52 -20.45 -2.35 -6.11
N ALA A 53 -21.31 -2.62 -7.09
CA ALA A 53 -21.29 -3.87 -7.83
C ALA A 53 -19.96 -4.05 -8.59
N CYS A 54 -19.45 -2.99 -9.24
CA CYS A 54 -18.15 -3.01 -9.90
C CYS A 54 -17.01 -3.32 -8.90
N LEU A 55 -16.98 -2.62 -7.77
CA LEU A 55 -15.95 -2.82 -6.75
C LEU A 55 -16.01 -4.21 -6.11
N GLN A 56 -17.21 -4.73 -5.85
CA GLN A 56 -17.38 -6.08 -5.32
C GLN A 56 -16.86 -7.13 -6.31
N SER A 57 -17.20 -7.01 -7.60
CA SER A 57 -16.69 -7.91 -8.63
C SER A 57 -15.17 -7.88 -8.74
N LYS A 58 -14.56 -6.68 -8.65
CA LYS A 58 -13.09 -6.54 -8.61
C LYS A 58 -12.49 -7.19 -7.36
N LEU A 59 -13.15 -7.07 -6.21
CA LEU A 59 -12.69 -7.69 -4.97
C LEU A 59 -12.76 -9.21 -5.04
N ASP A 60 -13.87 -9.76 -5.52
CA ASP A 60 -14.04 -11.21 -5.69
C ASP A 60 -12.94 -11.76 -6.61
N LYS A 61 -12.67 -11.07 -7.72
CA LYS A 61 -11.59 -11.45 -8.64
C LYS A 61 -10.21 -11.38 -7.98
N ALA A 62 -9.92 -10.32 -7.25
CA ALA A 62 -8.65 -10.17 -6.55
C ALA A 62 -8.48 -11.25 -5.47
N ASP A 63 -9.54 -11.62 -4.75
CA ASP A 63 -9.52 -12.68 -3.74
C ASP A 63 -9.25 -14.07 -4.35
N GLU A 64 -9.82 -14.36 -5.53
CA GLU A 64 -9.48 -15.58 -6.29
C GLU A 64 -8.01 -15.61 -6.67
N LEU A 65 -7.48 -14.51 -7.22
CA LEU A 65 -6.08 -14.40 -7.63
C LEU A 65 -5.13 -14.50 -6.44
N MET A 66 -5.48 -13.92 -5.29
CA MET A 66 -4.67 -14.02 -4.07
C MET A 66 -4.63 -15.45 -3.53
N LYS A 67 -5.74 -16.20 -3.57
CA LYS A 67 -5.74 -17.63 -3.21
C LYS A 67 -4.82 -18.45 -4.11
N GLN A 68 -4.82 -18.14 -5.41
CA GLN A 68 -3.92 -18.79 -6.36
C GLN A 68 -2.46 -18.45 -6.05
N ALA A 69 -2.12 -17.16 -5.88
CA ALA A 69 -0.77 -16.72 -5.55
C ALA A 69 -0.23 -17.34 -4.24
N LEU A 70 -1.07 -17.47 -3.22
CA LEU A 70 -0.72 -18.16 -1.98
C LEU A 70 -0.40 -19.65 -2.21
N THR A 71 -1.21 -20.32 -3.04
CA THR A 71 -1.03 -21.74 -3.39
C THR A 71 0.25 -21.95 -4.19
N ASP A 72 0.55 -21.04 -5.12
CA ASP A 72 1.76 -21.07 -5.94
C ASP A 72 3.01 -20.84 -5.08
N ASN A 73 2.97 -19.87 -4.16
CA ASN A 73 4.06 -19.62 -3.22
C ASN A 73 4.30 -20.84 -2.30
N GLU A 74 3.24 -21.43 -1.72
CA GLU A 74 3.37 -22.66 -0.93
C GLU A 74 3.97 -23.81 -1.76
N THR A 75 3.58 -23.95 -3.03
CA THR A 75 4.12 -24.96 -3.95
C THR A 75 5.60 -24.71 -4.24
N HIS A 76 5.98 -23.46 -4.49
CA HIS A 76 7.38 -23.07 -4.69
C HIS A 76 8.24 -23.43 -3.47
N LEU A 77 7.78 -23.08 -2.25
CA LEU A 77 8.50 -23.43 -1.01
C LEU A 77 8.70 -24.94 -0.83
N LYS A 78 7.75 -25.76 -1.26
CA LYS A 78 7.87 -27.23 -1.24
C LYS A 78 8.93 -27.75 -2.22
N GLN A 79 9.16 -27.06 -3.33
CA GLN A 79 10.13 -27.46 -4.35
C GLN A 79 11.58 -27.15 -3.95
N LEU A 80 11.81 -26.27 -2.97
CA LEU A 80 13.15 -25.89 -2.52
C LEU A 80 13.92 -27.03 -1.80
N ASN A 81 13.27 -28.13 -1.46
CA ASN A 81 13.88 -29.31 -0.81
C ASN A 81 14.74 -28.97 0.42
N SER A 82 14.32 -27.96 1.20
CA SER A 82 15.03 -27.48 2.39
C SER A 82 14.45 -28.13 3.66
N SER A 83 15.30 -28.38 4.65
CA SER A 83 14.84 -28.79 5.99
C SER A 83 13.99 -27.73 6.68
N ALA A 84 14.08 -26.46 6.24
CA ALA A 84 13.30 -25.35 6.78
C ALA A 84 11.93 -25.14 6.10
N THR A 85 11.58 -25.93 5.07
CA THR A 85 10.35 -25.75 4.28
C THR A 85 9.09 -25.73 5.16
N THR A 86 8.98 -26.62 6.15
CA THR A 86 7.82 -26.65 7.06
C THR A 86 7.63 -25.33 7.80
N GLN A 87 8.71 -24.77 8.35
CA GLN A 87 8.66 -23.49 9.08
C GLN A 87 8.30 -22.32 8.15
N ALA A 88 8.82 -22.31 6.92
CA ALA A 88 8.50 -21.28 5.93
C ALA A 88 7.01 -21.30 5.57
N ILE A 89 6.43 -22.48 5.34
CA ILE A 89 4.98 -22.63 5.05
C ILE A 89 4.13 -22.19 6.25
N THR A 90 4.52 -22.54 7.48
CA THR A 90 3.83 -22.05 8.69
C THR A 90 3.86 -20.53 8.78
N SER A 91 5.00 -19.92 8.47
CA SER A 91 5.16 -18.45 8.49
C SER A 91 4.35 -17.78 7.38
N LEU A 92 4.29 -18.38 6.18
CA LEU A 92 3.47 -17.91 5.07
C LEU A 92 1.98 -17.88 5.45
N LYS A 93 1.47 -18.97 6.03
CA LYS A 93 0.07 -19.07 6.47
C LYS A 93 -0.27 -18.03 7.53
N LYS A 94 0.59 -17.92 8.56
CA LYS A 94 0.40 -16.89 9.60
C LYS A 94 0.44 -15.48 9.02
N SER A 95 1.39 -15.18 8.13
CA SER A 95 1.46 -13.88 7.46
C SER A 95 0.20 -13.58 6.66
N GLN A 96 -0.40 -14.59 6.02
CA GLN A 96 -1.64 -14.43 5.27
C GLN A 96 -2.82 -14.13 6.19
N ASP A 97 -2.95 -14.83 7.32
CA ASP A 97 -4.00 -14.59 8.30
C ASP A 97 -3.90 -13.17 8.89
N ASP A 98 -2.69 -12.76 9.27
CA ASP A 98 -2.43 -11.42 9.80
C ASP A 98 -2.75 -10.33 8.75
N PHE A 99 -2.41 -10.58 7.47
CA PHE A 99 -2.77 -9.68 6.37
C PHE A 99 -4.29 -9.54 6.20
N LEU A 100 -5.05 -10.64 6.27
CA LEU A 100 -6.50 -10.58 6.14
C LEU A 100 -7.14 -9.74 7.25
N ALA A 101 -6.65 -9.88 8.48
CA ALA A 101 -7.07 -9.08 9.61
C ALA A 101 -6.73 -7.59 9.42
N PHE A 102 -5.49 -7.29 9.01
CA PHE A 102 -5.05 -5.93 8.67
C PHE A 102 -5.90 -5.30 7.57
N ARG A 103 -6.17 -6.04 6.48
CA ARG A 103 -6.99 -5.55 5.37
C ARG A 103 -8.38 -5.13 5.84
N VAL A 104 -8.99 -5.87 6.75
CA VAL A 104 -10.31 -5.52 7.30
C VAL A 104 -10.21 -4.25 8.12
N SER A 105 -9.29 -4.18 9.08
CA SER A 105 -9.19 -3.05 10.01
C SER A 105 -8.74 -1.76 9.33
N GLU A 106 -7.77 -1.84 8.42
CA GLU A 106 -7.27 -0.68 7.69
C GLU A 106 -8.31 -0.11 6.74
N CYS A 107 -9.03 -0.96 6.01
CA CYS A 107 -10.08 -0.47 5.11
C CYS A 107 -11.29 0.08 5.87
N GLN A 108 -11.59 -0.43 7.08
CA GLN A 108 -12.56 0.20 7.96
C GLN A 108 -12.08 1.57 8.43
N ARG A 109 -10.82 1.69 8.86
CA ARG A 109 -10.22 2.98 9.29
C ARG A 109 -10.30 4.03 8.17
N GLN A 110 -10.01 3.64 6.92
CA GLN A 110 -10.12 4.54 5.77
C GLN A 110 -11.57 4.94 5.48
N ALA A 111 -12.52 4.02 5.60
CA ALA A 111 -13.94 4.32 5.45
C ALA A 111 -14.44 5.25 6.56
N ASP A 112 -14.04 5.02 7.82
CA ASP A 112 -14.44 5.85 8.96
C ASP A 112 -13.88 7.27 8.88
N ALA A 113 -12.75 7.45 8.19
CA ALA A 113 -12.20 8.77 7.92
C ALA A 113 -13.11 9.66 7.05
N LEU A 114 -14.13 9.09 6.38
CA LEU A 114 -15.17 9.87 5.69
C LEU A 114 -16.26 10.41 6.64
N LEU A 115 -16.25 10.02 7.92
CA LEU A 115 -17.17 10.49 8.95
C LEU A 115 -18.66 10.24 8.63
N GLY A 116 -18.96 9.18 7.86
CA GLY A 116 -20.32 8.85 7.42
C GLY A 116 -20.53 8.99 5.91
N GLY A 117 -21.77 8.75 5.49
CA GLY A 117 -22.22 8.99 4.13
C GLY A 117 -22.10 7.80 3.17
N THR A 118 -22.63 7.99 1.96
CA THR A 118 -22.82 6.93 0.97
C THR A 118 -21.53 6.49 0.27
N GLY A 119 -20.41 7.18 0.49
CA GLY A 119 -19.09 6.84 -0.07
C GLY A 119 -18.23 5.93 0.79
N MET A 120 -18.59 5.71 2.05
CA MET A 120 -17.83 4.83 2.95
C MET A 120 -17.69 3.40 2.41
N GLY A 121 -18.79 2.83 1.90
CA GLY A 121 -18.79 1.48 1.33
C GLY A 121 -17.89 1.38 0.10
N ASP A 122 -17.90 2.41 -0.75
CA ASP A 122 -17.10 2.46 -1.98
C ASP A 122 -15.61 2.52 -1.63
N VAL A 123 -15.23 3.36 -0.66
CA VAL A 123 -13.84 3.46 -0.18
C VAL A 123 -13.38 2.18 0.51
N MET A 124 -14.22 1.57 1.35
CA MET A 124 -13.89 0.30 2.00
C MET A 124 -13.60 -0.80 0.97
N LEU A 125 -14.46 -0.95 -0.04
CA LEU A 125 -14.28 -1.96 -1.08
C LEU A 125 -13.04 -1.67 -1.93
N ALA A 126 -12.85 -0.43 -2.36
CA ALA A 126 -11.68 -0.04 -3.15
C ALA A 126 -10.36 -0.28 -2.42
N CYS A 127 -10.30 0.06 -1.12
CA CYS A 127 -9.15 -0.24 -0.27
C CYS A 127 -8.88 -1.76 -0.22
N LYS A 128 -9.93 -2.58 -0.04
CA LYS A 128 -9.75 -4.04 -0.01
C LYS A 128 -9.18 -4.55 -1.33
N VAL A 129 -9.66 -4.06 -2.47
CA VAL A 129 -9.12 -4.41 -3.80
C VAL A 129 -7.63 -4.05 -3.89
N GLN A 130 -7.26 -2.81 -3.54
CA GLN A 130 -5.87 -2.34 -3.61
C GLN A 130 -4.92 -3.16 -2.74
N LEU A 131 -5.30 -3.40 -1.48
CA LEU A 131 -4.48 -4.18 -0.56
C LEU A 131 -4.35 -5.64 -1.02
N THR A 132 -5.41 -6.23 -1.59
CA THR A 132 -5.36 -7.59 -2.14
C THR A 132 -4.39 -7.70 -3.32
N TYR A 133 -4.40 -6.73 -4.25
CA TYR A 133 -3.40 -6.72 -5.34
C TYR A 133 -1.97 -6.51 -4.83
N SER A 134 -1.78 -5.62 -3.86
CA SER A 134 -0.48 -5.44 -3.21
C SER A 134 0.02 -6.74 -2.55
N ARG A 135 -0.90 -7.53 -1.97
CA ARG A 135 -0.57 -8.83 -1.39
C ARG A 135 -0.25 -9.88 -2.45
N ILE A 136 -0.96 -9.91 -3.56
CA ILE A 136 -0.65 -10.79 -4.70
C ILE A 136 0.79 -10.54 -5.16
N GLU A 137 1.18 -9.28 -5.34
CA GLU A 137 2.56 -8.91 -5.72
C GLU A 137 3.59 -9.41 -4.69
N ALA A 138 3.30 -9.24 -3.40
CA ALA A 138 4.17 -9.70 -2.32
C ALA A 138 4.21 -11.24 -2.16
N LEU A 139 3.24 -11.97 -2.73
CA LEU A 139 3.18 -13.43 -2.73
C LEU A 139 3.84 -14.05 -3.96
N ASN A 140 4.20 -13.26 -4.98
CA ASN A 140 4.92 -13.81 -6.14
C ASN A 140 6.35 -14.21 -5.72
N PRO A 141 6.74 -15.49 -5.91
CA PRO A 141 8.06 -16.00 -5.55
C PRO A 141 9.19 -15.49 -6.46
#